data_AF-A0A800GH97-F1
#
_entry.id   AF-A0A800GH97-F1
#
_cell.length_a   1.000
_cell.length_b   1.000
_cell.length_c   1.000
_cell.angle_alpha   90.00
_cell.angle_beta   90.00
_cell.angle_gamma   90.00
#
_symmetry.space_group_name_H-M   'P 1'
#
loop_
_entity.id
_entity.type
_entity.pdbx_description
1 polymer ?
#
loop_
_entity_poly.entity_id
_entity_poly.type
_entity_poly.pdbx_seq_one_letter_code
_entity_poly.pdbx_strand_id
1 'polypeptide(L)' 'MNEMMSAGVELMVIGMVIVFAFLALLVLLVNIMTWGVQRFLPEPPISTAPSTSASTSHTNAGVIAAISAAVHQYRSKYK' A
#
# COMPACT_ATOMS: atom_id res chain seq x y z
N MET A 1 -35.60 -8.93 -39.94
CA MET A 1 -34.35 -9.49 -39.37
C MET A 1 -33.46 -8.40 -38.78
N ASN A 2 -33.19 -7.30 -39.49
CA ASN A 2 -32.38 -6.18 -38.97
C ASN A 2 -32.94 -5.56 -37.67
N GLU A 3 -34.25 -5.37 -37.57
CA GLU A 3 -34.92 -4.84 -36.36
C GLU A 3 -34.70 -5.70 -35.10
N MET A 4 -34.82 -7.02 -35.24
CA MET A 4 -34.61 -7.95 -34.11
C MET A 4 -33.15 -7.99 -33.68
N MET A 5 -32.22 -7.88 -34.63
CA MET A 5 -30.78 -7.79 -34.34
C MET A 5 -30.44 -6.49 -33.60
N SER A 6 -31.03 -5.37 -34.05
CA SER A 6 -30.86 -4.05 -33.40
C SER A 6 -31.37 -4.07 -31.96
N ALA A 7 -32.56 -4.62 -31.72
CA ALA A 7 -33.13 -4.75 -30.39
C ALA A 7 -32.27 -5.64 -29.46
N GLY A 8 -31.68 -6.72 -30.00
CA GLY A 8 -30.76 -7.58 -29.24
C GLY A 8 -29.47 -6.85 -28.81
N VAL A 9 -28.90 -6.04 -29.71
CA VAL A 9 -27.71 -5.22 -29.41
C VAL A 9 -28.04 -4.15 -28.38
N GLU A 10 -29.18 -3.47 -28.51
CA GLU A 10 -29.64 -2.47 -27.56
C GLU A 10 -29.79 -3.08 -26.15
N LEU A 11 -30.42 -4.25 -26.05
CA LEU A 11 -30.57 -4.96 -24.78
C LEU A 11 -29.21 -5.37 -24.18
N MET A 12 -28.27 -5.81 -25.02
CA MET A 12 -26.92 -6.17 -24.56
C MET A 12 -26.17 -4.96 -23.99
N VAL A 13 -26.24 -3.81 -24.67
CA VAL A 13 -25.60 -2.56 -24.21
C VAL A 13 -26.24 -2.11 -22.90
N ILE A 14 -27.57 -2.12 -22.79
CA ILE A 14 -28.28 -1.76 -21.57
C ILE A 14 -27.86 -2.67 -20.41
N GLY A 15 -27.86 -3.99 -20.63
CA GLY A 15 -27.44 -4.97 -19.62
C GLY A 15 -26.00 -4.76 -19.18
N MET A 16 -25.09 -4.50 -20.13
CA MET A 16 -23.68 -4.24 -19.84
C MET A 16 -23.50 -2.97 -19.00
N VAL A 17 -24.21 -1.90 -19.35
CA VAL A 17 -24.15 -0.62 -18.61
C VAL A 17 -24.71 -0.77 -17.20
N ILE A 18 -25.83 -1.47 -17.02
CA ILE A 18 -26.43 -1.68 -15.69
C ILE A 18 -25.48 -2.48 -14.79
N VAL A 19 -24.91 -3.57 -15.30
CA VAL A 19 -23.95 -4.39 -14.54
C VAL A 19 -22.71 -3.57 -14.21
N PHE A 20 -22.17 -2.83 -15.17
CA PHE A 20 -21.01 -1.97 -14.94
C PHE A 20 -21.30 -0.89 -13.89
N ALA A 21 -22.44 -0.20 -13.98
CA ALA A 21 -22.85 0.81 -13.01
C ALA A 21 -23.02 0.21 -11.60
N PHE A 22 -23.60 -0.99 -11.50
CA PHE A 22 -23.75 -1.69 -10.23
C PHE A 22 -22.39 -2.04 -9.61
N LEU A 23 -21.47 -2.62 -10.40
CA LEU A 23 -20.12 -2.93 -9.93
C LEU A 23 -19.35 -1.66 -9.54
N ALA A 24 -19.44 -0.59 -10.35
CA ALA A 24 -18.81 0.69 -10.04
C ALA A 24 -19.32 1.27 -8.72
N LEU A 25 -20.64 1.18 -8.47
CA LEU A 25 -21.25 1.60 -7.21
C LEU A 25 -20.76 0.76 -6.02
N LEU A 26 -20.64 -0.56 -6.19
CA LEU A 26 -20.05 -1.42 -5.14
C LEU A 26 -18.59 -1.06 -4.85
N VAL A 27 -17.77 -0.85 -5.89
CA VAL A 27 -16.37 -0.45 -5.75
C VAL A 27 -16.25 0.91 -5.06
N LEU A 28 -17.15 1.86 -5.36
CA LEU A 28 -17.21 3.15 -4.68
C LEU A 28 -17.52 2.95 -3.19
N LEU A 29 -18.50 2.12 -2.86
CA LEU A 29 -18.87 1.81 -1.48
C LEU A 29 -17.69 1.21 -0.70
N VAL A 30 -17.00 0.24 -1.30
CA VAL A 30 -15.80 -0.37 -0.70
C VAL A 30 -14.70 0.68 -0.52
N ASN A 31 -14.47 1.56 -1.50
CA ASN A 31 -13.49 2.65 -1.36
C ASN A 31 -13.86 3.63 -0.23
N ILE A 32 -15.14 3.99 -0.09
CA ILE A 32 -15.61 4.85 1.00
C ILE A 32 -15.34 4.16 2.35
N MET A 33 -15.60 2.86 2.44
CA MET A 33 -15.27 2.07 3.63
C MET A 33 -13.76 2.05 3.89
N THR A 34 -12.93 1.82 2.87
CA THR A 34 -11.46 1.85 3.00
C THR A 34 -10.96 3.22 3.46
N TRP A 35 -11.48 4.30 2.88
CA TRP A 35 -11.12 5.67 3.27
C TRP A 35 -11.57 5.99 4.70
N GLY A 36 -12.79 5.57 5.07
CA GLY A 36 -13.29 5.70 6.43
C GLY A 36 -12.42 4.94 7.43
N VAL A 37 -12.09 3.68 7.14
CA VAL A 37 -11.21 2.87 8.00
C VAL A 37 -9.84 3.54 8.16
N GLN A 38 -9.18 3.97 7.09
CA GLN A 38 -7.89 4.66 7.18
C GLN A 38 -7.95 5.96 7.99
N ARG A 39 -9.08 6.68 7.94
CA ARG A 39 -9.25 7.96 8.63
C ARG A 39 -9.60 7.78 10.12
N PHE A 40 -10.44 6.81 10.46
CA PHE A 40 -10.96 6.60 11.82
C PHE A 40 -10.12 5.60 12.63
N LEU A 41 -9.53 4.61 11.98
CA LEU A 41 -8.58 3.66 12.56
C LEU A 41 -7.28 3.74 11.77
N PRO A 42 -6.44 4.77 12.00
CA PRO A 42 -5.08 4.76 11.47
C PRO A 42 -4.38 3.54 12.04
N GLU A 43 -4.21 2.50 11.22
CA GLU A 43 -3.35 1.39 11.60
C GLU A 43 -1.97 2.00 11.83
N PRO A 44 -1.38 1.86 13.04
CA PRO A 44 -0.02 2.31 13.26
C PRO A 44 0.81 1.66 12.15
N PRO A 45 1.69 2.42 11.46
CA PRO A 45 2.44 1.88 10.36
C PRO A 45 3.11 0.60 10.88
N ILE A 46 2.68 -0.56 10.37
CA ILE A 46 3.49 -1.75 10.46
C ILE A 46 4.81 -1.29 9.87
N SER A 47 5.83 -1.22 10.73
CA SER A 47 7.20 -0.96 10.31
C SER A 47 7.55 -2.13 9.41
N THR A 48 7.18 -2.01 8.14
CA THR A 48 7.86 -2.72 7.07
C THR A 48 9.26 -2.18 7.21
N ALA A 49 10.09 -2.97 7.89
CA ALA A 49 11.50 -2.68 8.07
C ALA A 49 11.99 -2.14 6.72
N PRO A 50 12.60 -0.94 6.69
CA PRO A 50 12.88 -0.28 5.43
C PRO A 50 13.68 -1.25 4.57
N SER A 51 13.11 -1.66 3.43
CA SER A 51 13.91 -2.24 2.37
C SER A 51 14.96 -1.19 2.05
N THR A 52 16.15 -1.42 2.58
CA THR A 52 17.22 -0.44 2.65
C THR A 52 17.76 -0.25 1.24
N SER A 53 17.12 0.63 0.49
CA SER A 53 17.70 1.19 -0.72
C SER A 53 18.35 2.52 -0.36
N ALA A 54 19.64 2.39 -0.08
CA ALA A 54 20.70 3.38 -0.27
C ALA A 54 20.54 4.77 0.36
N SER A 55 20.98 4.89 1.61
CA SER A 55 21.75 6.07 2.08
C SER A 55 23.06 5.60 2.71
N THR A 56 23.91 4.98 1.89
CA THR A 56 25.19 4.32 2.21
C THR A 56 26.21 5.18 2.97
N SER A 57 26.00 6.50 3.09
CA SER A 57 26.88 7.40 3.85
C SER A 57 26.58 7.43 5.35
N HIS A 58 25.31 7.41 5.76
CA HIS A 58 24.94 7.57 7.18
C HIS A 58 25.08 6.28 8.00
N THR A 59 24.85 5.11 7.36
CA THR A 59 25.01 3.81 8.02
C THR A 59 26.47 3.57 8.42
N ASN A 60 27.43 4.02 7.62
CA ASN A 60 28.86 3.87 7.93
C ASN A 60 29.26 4.66 9.18
N ALA A 61 28.82 5.92 9.31
CA ALA A 61 29.13 6.73 10.48
C ALA A 61 28.54 6.14 11.77
N GLY A 62 27.29 5.65 11.71
CA GLY A 62 26.64 4.99 12.84
C GLY A 62 27.30 3.67 13.24
N VAL A 63 27.71 2.86 12.26
CA VAL A 63 28.40 1.59 12.51
C VAL A 63 29.79 1.83 13.10
N ILE A 64 30.55 2.81 12.60
CA ILE A 64 31.87 3.16 13.14
C ILE A 64 31.75 3.67 14.59
N ALA A 65 30.74 4.48 14.90
CA ALA A 65 30.49 4.95 16.27
C ALA A 65 30.11 3.80 17.21
N ALA A 66 29.27 2.88 16.76
CA ALA A 66 28.88 1.70 17.54
C ALA A 66 30.07 0.77 17.82
N ILE A 67 30.92 0.51 16.82
CA ILE A 67 32.14 -0.29 16.98
C ILE A 67 33.13 0.40 17.93
N SER A 68 33.34 1.71 17.79
CA SER A 68 34.20 2.48 18.69
C SER A 68 33.73 2.41 20.14
N ALA A 69 32.42 2.53 20.38
CA ALA A 69 31.83 2.41 21.72
C ALA A 69 32.02 0.99 22.30
N ALA A 70 31.85 -0.05 21.49
CA ALA A 70 32.05 -1.43 21.90
C ALA A 70 33.52 -1.71 22.27
N VAL A 71 34.48 -1.25 21.46
CA VAL A 71 35.91 -1.41 21.76
C VAL A 71 36.32 -0.63 23.01
N HIS A 72 35.80 0.58 23.19
CA HIS A 72 36.08 1.39 24.38
C HIS A 72 35.52 0.72 25.65
N GLN A 73 34.29 0.19 25.59
CA GLN A 73 33.69 -0.55 26.70
C GLN A 73 34.49 -1.82 27.04
N TYR A 74 34.93 -2.58 26.03
CA TYR A 74 35.79 -3.75 26.23
C TYR A 74 37.11 -3.33 26.90
N ARG A 75 37.78 -2.30 26.39
CA ARG A 75 39.07 -1.87 26.94
C ARG A 75 38.98 -1.33 28.36
N SER A 76 37.87 -0.69 28.73
CA SER A 76 37.60 -0.26 30.11
C SER A 76 37.19 -1.40 31.04
N LYS A 77 36.67 -2.51 30.50
CA LYS A 77 36.22 -3.65 31.29
C LYS A 77 37.31 -4.70 31.52
N TYR A 78 38.27 -4.79 30.60
CA TYR A 78 39.36 -5.78 30.63
C TYR A 78 40.75 -5.14 30.88
N LYS A 79 40.77 -3.96 31.51
CA LYS A 79 41.95 -3.34 32.07
C LYS A 79 41.70 -3.05 33.55
#